data_AF-A0A1G1ZNJ7-F1
#
_entry.id   AF-A0A1G1ZNJ7-F1
#
_cell.length_a   1.000
_cell.length_b   1.000
_cell.length_c   1.000
_cell.angle_alpha   90.00
_cell.angle_beta   90.00
_cell.angle_gamma   90.00
#
_symmetry.space_group_name_H-M   'P 1'
#
loop_
_entity.id
_entity.type
_entity.pdbx_description
1 polymer ?
#
loop_
_entity_poly.entity_id
_entity_poly.type
_entity_poly.pdbx_seq_one_letter_code
_entity_poly.pdbx_strand_id
1 'polypeptide(L)'
;MEALEKLTAEKPKAEAAEIFDPQAELGRVKELPKEERSEALREYKENLAWQKEGIAKMQAAFIEIIRNNPDISLEELDQRAEDFGKELKLSPHQKVVTRTVLEIYVKKHQAIKKIREKYPDDADLFQALFGQKPEGFVEILHGPITLFVRCHNVKDFALIQTQAFKTKKVISREELAMASIMGGISVYPSLIPGLEGVITAENTQGRKFDKGGATIFKHEEQHALNRWFEKETERQTYVGELERAKSDGEREFSLKGLLRVIRESKLESAKNELLAYFKEGRGGVAIFDTLTTPTEKGGLYDYFAGAKKFWRDYFLNILGREHEKLIERSIKAVFELEYHDLLRGGIAAFVILKSNGFSTDQAIGFLIGEPLEKWPKVVRRILEKRISARKNDNN
;
A
#
# COMPACT_ATOMS: atom_id res chain seq x y z
N MET A 1 -22.73 20.80 -2.17
CA MET A 1 -22.94 21.63 -3.39
C MET A 1 -22.09 22.90 -3.33
N GLU A 2 -22.03 23.63 -2.21
CA GLU A 2 -21.12 24.80 -2.05
C GLU A 2 -19.61 24.50 -2.16
N ALA A 3 -19.16 23.27 -1.87
CA ALA A 3 -17.75 22.89 -2.03
C ALA A 3 -17.30 22.74 -3.50
N LEU A 4 -18.24 22.65 -4.45
CA LEU A 4 -17.97 22.50 -5.89
C LEU A 4 -17.82 23.85 -6.62
N GLU A 5 -18.35 24.95 -6.07
CA GLU A 5 -18.41 26.24 -6.79
C GLU A 5 -17.09 27.06 -6.76
N LYS A 6 -16.05 26.63 -6.06
CA LYS A 6 -14.81 27.42 -5.88
C LYS A 6 -13.58 26.97 -6.66
N LEU A 7 -13.69 26.11 -7.67
CA LEU A 7 -12.52 25.44 -8.26
C LEU A 7 -12.53 25.47 -9.79
N THR A 8 -11.85 26.45 -10.40
CA THR A 8 -11.51 26.41 -11.83
C THR A 8 -10.03 26.73 -12.05
N ALA A 9 -9.21 25.70 -12.14
CA ALA A 9 -8.12 25.73 -13.12
C ALA A 9 -8.78 25.65 -14.50
N GLU A 10 -8.39 26.51 -15.45
CA GLU A 10 -9.01 26.58 -16.77
C GLU A 10 -9.01 25.20 -17.45
N LYS A 11 -10.19 24.76 -17.88
CA LYS A 11 -10.42 23.49 -18.58
C LYS A 11 -9.55 23.44 -19.84
N PRO A 12 -8.80 22.36 -20.11
CA PRO A 12 -8.03 22.22 -21.35
C PRO A 12 -8.92 22.35 -22.59
N LYS A 13 -8.37 22.95 -23.65
CA LYS A 13 -9.06 23.29 -24.92
C LYS A 13 -9.53 22.10 -25.78
N ALA A 14 -9.46 20.87 -25.29
CA ALA A 14 -9.86 19.68 -26.04
C ALA A 14 -11.40 19.56 -26.15
N GLU A 15 -11.98 20.28 -27.09
CA GLU A 15 -13.32 20.04 -27.65
C GLU A 15 -13.24 18.83 -28.60
N ALA A 16 -13.71 17.65 -28.16
CA ALA A 16 -14.31 16.60 -29.01
C ALA A 16 -14.54 15.26 -28.28
N ALA A 17 -13.72 14.89 -27.31
CA ALA A 17 -13.88 13.59 -26.65
C ALA A 17 -14.73 13.69 -25.38
N GLU A 18 -15.85 12.94 -25.35
CA GLU A 18 -16.73 12.77 -24.18
C GLU A 18 -16.01 12.00 -23.04
N ILE A 19 -14.99 11.22 -23.38
CA ILE A 19 -14.21 10.36 -22.47
C ILE A 19 -12.71 10.59 -22.75
N PHE A 20 -11.88 10.63 -21.69
CA PHE A 20 -10.42 10.59 -21.80
C PHE A 20 -9.91 9.27 -21.22
N ASP A 21 -9.45 8.37 -22.10
CA ASP A 21 -8.80 7.11 -21.72
C ASP A 21 -7.28 7.25 -21.89
N PRO A 22 -6.50 7.39 -20.79
CA PRO A 22 -5.06 7.60 -20.87
C PRO A 22 -4.31 6.55 -21.69
N GLN A 23 -4.75 5.29 -21.66
CA GLN A 23 -4.07 4.22 -22.38
C GLN A 23 -4.32 4.32 -23.88
N ALA A 24 -5.58 4.54 -24.27
CA ALA A 24 -5.94 4.74 -25.67
C ALA A 24 -5.27 5.99 -26.24
N GLU A 25 -5.25 7.10 -25.48
CA GLU A 25 -4.64 8.35 -25.95
C GLU A 25 -3.14 8.26 -26.11
N LEU A 26 -2.45 7.62 -25.17
CA LEU A 26 -1.03 7.41 -25.32
C LEU A 26 -0.72 6.50 -26.52
N GLY A 27 -1.59 5.54 -26.82
CA GLY A 27 -1.56 4.74 -28.04
C GLY A 27 -1.63 5.61 -29.29
N ARG A 28 -2.67 6.45 -29.40
CA ARG A 28 -2.84 7.40 -30.52
C ARG A 28 -1.65 8.34 -30.69
N VAL A 29 -1.15 8.92 -29.59
CA VAL A 29 0.03 9.80 -29.61
C VAL A 29 1.25 9.08 -30.18
N LYS A 30 1.45 7.79 -29.89
CA LYS A 30 2.59 7.01 -30.40
C LYS A 30 2.48 6.71 -31.89
N GLU A 31 1.28 6.68 -32.45
CA GLU A 31 1.02 6.40 -33.87
C GLU A 31 1.24 7.63 -34.77
N LEU A 32 1.20 8.84 -34.21
CA LEU A 32 1.40 10.09 -34.96
C LEU A 32 2.80 10.20 -35.61
N PRO A 33 2.96 11.00 -36.67
CA PRO A 33 4.28 11.39 -37.21
C PRO A 33 5.16 12.04 -36.14
N LYS A 34 6.49 11.87 -36.25
CA LYS A 34 7.44 12.30 -35.21
C LYS A 34 7.36 13.80 -34.92
N GLU A 35 7.03 14.57 -35.95
CA GLU A 35 6.90 16.03 -35.95
C GLU A 35 5.68 16.48 -35.12
N GLU A 36 4.60 15.71 -35.13
CA GLU A 36 3.35 15.99 -34.42
C GLU A 36 3.34 15.43 -32.98
N ARG A 37 4.16 14.40 -32.72
CA ARG A 37 4.21 13.72 -31.41
C ARG A 37 4.51 14.64 -30.24
N SER A 38 5.36 15.65 -30.43
CA SER A 38 5.76 16.52 -29.32
C SER A 38 4.58 17.33 -28.79
N GLU A 39 3.76 17.86 -29.69
CA GLU A 39 2.58 18.66 -29.34
C GLU A 39 1.49 17.76 -28.77
N ALA A 40 1.15 16.66 -29.43
CA ALA A 40 0.16 15.72 -28.94
C ALA A 40 0.53 15.11 -27.57
N LEU A 41 1.83 14.88 -27.32
CA LEU A 41 2.30 14.42 -26.02
C LEU A 41 2.18 15.50 -24.94
N ARG A 42 2.30 16.79 -25.30
CA ARG A 42 2.05 17.90 -24.38
C ARG A 42 0.58 17.94 -23.98
N GLU A 43 -0.33 17.94 -24.95
CA GLU A 43 -1.78 17.91 -24.71
C GLU A 43 -2.21 16.68 -23.89
N TYR A 44 -1.67 15.51 -24.22
CA TYR A 44 -1.90 14.28 -23.45
C TYR A 44 -1.50 14.46 -21.97
N LYS A 45 -0.33 15.05 -21.70
CA LYS A 45 0.14 15.27 -20.33
C LYS A 45 -0.74 16.26 -19.57
N GLU A 46 -1.20 17.31 -20.23
CA GLU A 46 -2.11 18.31 -19.64
C GLU A 46 -3.46 17.67 -19.27
N ASN A 47 -4.06 16.92 -20.20
CA ASN A 47 -5.31 16.19 -19.95
C ASN A 47 -5.16 15.13 -18.85
N LEU A 48 -4.03 14.40 -18.84
CA LEU A 48 -3.73 13.41 -17.80
C LEU A 48 -3.55 14.07 -16.43
N ALA A 49 -2.86 15.20 -16.37
CA ALA A 49 -2.67 15.94 -15.12
C ALA A 49 -4.02 16.43 -14.58
N TRP A 50 -4.85 17.03 -15.44
CA TRP A 50 -6.19 17.49 -15.10
C TRP A 50 -7.09 16.35 -14.60
N GLN A 51 -7.13 15.21 -15.30
CA GLN A 51 -7.93 14.06 -14.87
C GLN A 51 -7.44 13.49 -13.54
N LYS A 52 -6.12 13.40 -13.31
CA LYS A 52 -5.56 12.94 -12.04
C LYS A 52 -5.93 13.86 -10.88
N GLU A 53 -5.85 15.17 -11.09
CA GLU A 53 -6.28 16.15 -10.10
C GLU A 53 -7.78 16.01 -9.79
N GLY A 54 -8.59 15.82 -10.83
CA GLY A 54 -10.02 15.56 -10.70
C GLY A 54 -10.32 14.29 -9.89
N ILE A 55 -9.64 13.18 -10.19
CA ILE A 55 -9.78 11.91 -9.45
C ILE A 55 -9.39 12.10 -7.98
N ALA A 56 -8.30 12.82 -7.69
CA ALA A 56 -7.91 13.11 -6.31
C ALA A 56 -8.97 13.93 -5.56
N LYS A 57 -9.62 14.90 -6.22
CA LYS A 57 -10.74 15.67 -5.67
C LYS A 57 -11.97 14.78 -5.44
N MET A 58 -12.30 13.92 -6.39
CA MET A 58 -13.37 12.93 -6.27
C MET A 58 -13.15 12.01 -5.06
N GLN A 59 -11.93 11.51 -4.86
CA GLN A 59 -11.57 10.69 -3.70
C GLN A 59 -11.78 11.46 -2.39
N ALA A 60 -11.30 12.70 -2.31
CA ALA A 60 -11.51 13.55 -1.12
C ALA A 60 -13.00 13.78 -0.85
N ALA A 61 -13.81 14.01 -1.90
CA ALA A 61 -15.25 14.18 -1.77
C ALA A 61 -15.93 12.90 -1.24
N PHE A 62 -15.56 11.73 -1.75
CA PHE A 62 -16.09 10.46 -1.23
C PHE A 62 -15.72 10.21 0.22
N ILE A 63 -14.49 10.53 0.62
CA ILE A 63 -14.07 10.44 2.03
C ILE A 63 -14.97 11.29 2.91
N GLU A 64 -15.24 12.53 2.52
CA GLU A 64 -16.10 13.43 3.30
C GLU A 64 -17.57 12.95 3.31
N ILE A 65 -18.08 12.45 2.19
CA ILE A 65 -19.42 11.86 2.12
C ILE A 65 -19.53 10.68 3.09
N ILE A 66 -18.57 9.75 3.06
CA ILE A 66 -18.53 8.55 3.90
C ILE A 66 -18.37 8.89 5.38
N ARG A 67 -17.56 9.91 5.72
CA ARG A 67 -17.44 10.39 7.10
C ARG A 67 -18.74 11.00 7.63
N ASN A 68 -19.45 11.75 6.80
CA ASN A 68 -20.68 12.43 7.19
C ASN A 68 -21.90 11.49 7.19
N ASN A 69 -21.89 10.47 6.34
CA ASN A 69 -22.93 9.44 6.27
C ASN A 69 -22.31 8.05 6.05
N PRO A 70 -21.80 7.38 7.11
CA PRO A 70 -21.19 6.06 6.98
C PRO A 70 -22.15 4.96 6.51
N ASP A 71 -23.46 5.15 6.68
CA ASP A 71 -24.48 4.19 6.24
C ASP A 71 -25.01 4.51 4.82
N ILE A 72 -24.33 5.39 4.06
CA ILE A 72 -24.70 5.70 2.68
C ILE A 72 -24.78 4.44 1.82
N SER A 73 -25.82 4.33 0.99
CA SER A 73 -26.05 3.16 0.16
C SER A 73 -25.10 3.14 -1.04
N LEU A 74 -24.88 1.94 -1.58
CA LEU A 74 -24.06 1.79 -2.79
C LEU A 74 -24.67 2.55 -3.97
N GLU A 75 -26.00 2.55 -4.08
CA GLU A 75 -26.73 3.23 -5.15
C GLU A 75 -26.53 4.75 -5.10
N GLU A 76 -26.53 5.35 -3.90
CA GLU A 76 -26.24 6.79 -3.78
C GLU A 76 -24.77 7.08 -4.13
N LEU A 77 -23.83 6.26 -3.64
CA LEU A 77 -22.41 6.40 -3.99
C LEU A 77 -22.16 6.23 -5.50
N ASP A 78 -22.81 5.27 -6.14
CA ASP A 78 -22.76 5.03 -7.58
C ASP A 78 -23.27 6.25 -8.36
N GLN A 79 -24.38 6.86 -7.92
CA GLN A 79 -24.90 8.06 -8.56
C GLN A 79 -23.89 9.22 -8.48
N ARG A 80 -23.23 9.42 -7.31
CA ARG A 80 -22.16 10.41 -7.18
C ARG A 80 -20.98 10.09 -8.10
N ALA A 81 -20.61 8.81 -8.19
CA ALA A 81 -19.51 8.36 -9.04
C ALA A 81 -19.79 8.61 -10.52
N GLU A 82 -21.03 8.43 -10.97
CA GLU A 82 -21.44 8.74 -12.34
C GLU A 82 -21.42 10.24 -12.64
N ASP A 83 -21.83 11.07 -11.69
CA ASP A 83 -21.78 12.53 -11.84
C ASP A 83 -20.33 13.02 -11.96
N PHE A 84 -19.43 12.57 -11.07
CA PHE A 84 -17.99 12.80 -11.20
C PHE A 84 -17.42 12.20 -12.49
N GLY A 85 -17.90 11.01 -12.88
CA GLY A 85 -17.48 10.31 -14.07
C GLY A 85 -17.71 11.12 -15.35
N LYS A 86 -18.86 11.77 -15.46
CA LYS A 86 -19.20 12.68 -16.55
C LYS A 86 -18.35 13.94 -16.54
N GLU A 87 -18.19 14.55 -15.36
CA GLU A 87 -17.41 15.78 -15.21
C GLU A 87 -15.93 15.56 -15.58
N LEU A 88 -15.33 14.49 -15.07
CA LEU A 88 -13.91 14.15 -15.20
C LEU A 88 -13.59 13.32 -16.44
N LYS A 89 -14.60 13.05 -17.29
CA LYS A 89 -14.48 12.24 -18.50
C LYS A 89 -13.83 10.88 -18.23
N LEU A 90 -14.22 10.21 -17.14
CA LEU A 90 -13.63 8.94 -16.73
C LEU A 90 -13.87 7.86 -17.79
N SER A 91 -12.84 7.07 -18.06
CA SER A 91 -12.96 5.91 -18.94
C SER A 91 -13.86 4.83 -18.33
N PRO A 92 -14.45 3.93 -19.15
CA PRO A 92 -15.24 2.81 -18.63
C PRO A 92 -14.47 1.99 -17.58
N HIS A 93 -13.17 1.80 -17.80
CA HIS A 93 -12.31 1.12 -16.85
C HIS A 93 -12.22 1.87 -15.50
N GLN A 94 -11.97 3.19 -15.52
CA GLN A 94 -11.93 4.02 -14.31
C GLN A 94 -13.27 4.04 -13.55
N LYS A 95 -14.39 4.00 -14.27
CA LYS A 95 -15.72 3.86 -13.65
C LYS A 95 -15.89 2.53 -12.93
N VAL A 96 -15.49 1.42 -13.57
CA VAL A 96 -15.49 0.09 -12.94
C VAL A 96 -14.59 0.07 -11.69
N VAL A 97 -13.38 0.63 -11.77
CA VAL A 97 -12.47 0.75 -10.60
C VAL A 97 -13.15 1.50 -9.47
N THR A 98 -13.76 2.65 -9.78
CA THR A 98 -14.44 3.49 -8.79
C THR A 98 -15.59 2.74 -8.12
N ARG A 99 -16.46 2.08 -8.90
CA ARG A 99 -17.53 1.23 -8.39
C ARG A 99 -17.01 0.11 -7.48
N THR A 100 -15.99 -0.63 -7.92
CA THR A 100 -15.40 -1.73 -7.14
C THR A 100 -14.85 -1.24 -5.80
N VAL A 101 -14.17 -0.10 -5.79
CA VAL A 101 -13.70 0.57 -4.58
C VAL A 101 -14.89 0.80 -3.63
N LEU A 102 -15.95 1.47 -4.10
CA LEU A 102 -17.17 1.77 -3.33
C LEU A 102 -17.89 0.51 -2.80
N GLU A 103 -17.97 -0.56 -3.60
CA GLU A 103 -18.51 -1.85 -3.18
C GLU A 103 -17.70 -2.48 -2.03
N ILE A 104 -16.37 -2.40 -2.11
CA ILE A 104 -15.48 -2.88 -1.04
C ILE A 104 -15.75 -2.09 0.24
N TYR A 105 -15.89 -0.77 0.15
CA TYR A 105 -16.25 0.06 1.30
C TYR A 105 -17.56 -0.40 1.95
N VAL A 106 -18.64 -0.52 1.19
CA VAL A 106 -19.95 -0.93 1.73
C VAL A 106 -19.85 -2.30 2.41
N LYS A 107 -19.17 -3.27 1.78
CA LYS A 107 -18.95 -4.61 2.35
C LYS A 107 -18.17 -4.53 3.67
N LYS A 108 -17.10 -3.74 3.72
CA LYS A 108 -16.27 -3.56 4.92
C LYS A 108 -17.02 -2.85 6.05
N HIS A 109 -17.72 -1.76 5.75
CA HIS A 109 -18.56 -1.04 6.72
C HIS A 109 -19.65 -1.94 7.30
N GLN A 110 -20.33 -2.72 6.46
CA GLN A 110 -21.31 -3.71 6.94
C GLN A 110 -20.68 -4.78 7.84
N ALA A 111 -19.46 -5.24 7.55
CA ALA A 111 -18.76 -6.19 8.41
C ALA A 111 -18.42 -5.59 9.79
N ILE A 112 -17.98 -4.32 9.80
CA ILE A 112 -17.72 -3.55 11.03
C ILE A 112 -19.01 -3.40 11.85
N LYS A 113 -20.12 -3.02 11.21
CA LYS A 113 -21.42 -2.87 11.87
C LYS A 113 -21.90 -4.18 12.48
N LYS A 114 -21.89 -5.26 11.70
CA LYS A 114 -22.29 -6.61 12.16
C LYS A 114 -21.46 -7.09 13.34
N ILE A 115 -20.13 -6.87 13.32
CA ILE A 115 -19.30 -7.32 14.44
C ILE A 115 -19.52 -6.49 15.69
N ARG A 116 -19.74 -5.17 15.55
CA ARG A 116 -20.04 -4.27 16.67
C ARG A 116 -21.40 -4.58 17.30
N GLU A 117 -22.41 -4.87 16.49
CA GLU A 117 -23.74 -5.31 16.96
C GLU A 117 -23.65 -6.65 17.70
N LYS A 118 -22.82 -7.58 17.21
CA LYS A 118 -22.62 -8.88 17.84
C LYS A 118 -21.88 -8.80 19.17
N TYR A 119 -20.94 -7.86 19.31
CA TYR A 119 -20.13 -7.65 20.51
C TYR A 119 -20.23 -6.18 20.97
N PRO A 120 -21.30 -5.84 21.71
CA PRO A 120 -21.50 -4.47 22.19
C PRO A 120 -20.50 -4.06 23.27
N ASP A 121 -19.94 -5.01 24.02
CA ASP A 121 -18.88 -4.78 24.99
C ASP A 121 -17.49 -4.77 24.32
N ASP A 122 -16.65 -3.80 24.69
CA ASP A 122 -15.34 -3.59 24.07
C ASP A 122 -14.34 -4.69 24.42
N ALA A 123 -14.41 -5.27 25.61
CA ALA A 123 -13.52 -6.36 26.01
C ALA A 123 -13.89 -7.67 25.31
N ASP A 124 -15.19 -7.94 25.14
CA ASP A 124 -15.68 -9.08 24.37
C ASP A 124 -15.36 -8.94 22.88
N LEU A 125 -15.51 -7.73 22.31
CA LEU A 125 -15.12 -7.45 20.93
C LEU A 125 -13.61 -7.58 20.74
N PHE A 126 -12.79 -7.09 21.67
CA PHE A 126 -11.34 -7.30 21.66
C PHE A 126 -11.00 -8.80 21.65
N GLN A 127 -11.67 -9.58 22.51
CA GLN A 127 -11.47 -11.03 22.54
C GLN A 127 -11.87 -11.70 21.23
N ALA A 128 -12.94 -11.27 20.58
CA ALA A 128 -13.34 -11.79 19.28
C ALA A 128 -12.31 -11.47 18.18
N LEU A 129 -11.75 -10.24 18.19
CA LEU A 129 -10.78 -9.78 17.19
C LEU A 129 -9.41 -10.45 17.35
N PHE A 130 -8.95 -10.67 18.59
CA PHE A 130 -7.57 -11.10 18.88
C PHE A 130 -7.47 -12.45 19.60
N GLY A 131 -8.58 -13.13 19.86
CA GLY A 131 -8.60 -14.48 20.42
C GLY A 131 -8.26 -14.57 21.92
N GLN A 132 -8.06 -13.44 22.60
CA GLN A 132 -7.78 -13.36 24.03
C GLN A 132 -8.40 -12.12 24.64
N LYS A 133 -8.79 -12.19 25.92
CA LYS A 133 -9.29 -11.02 26.66
C LYS A 133 -8.17 -9.97 26.79
N PRO A 134 -8.51 -8.67 26.79
CA PRO A 134 -7.52 -7.64 27.05
C PRO A 134 -7.00 -7.76 28.49
N GLU A 135 -5.70 -7.51 28.69
CA GLU A 135 -5.10 -7.44 30.03
C GLU A 135 -5.50 -6.16 30.76
N GLY A 136 -5.78 -5.07 30.04
CA GLY A 136 -6.23 -3.81 30.59
C GLY A 136 -7.58 -3.34 30.03
N PHE A 137 -7.88 -2.08 30.31
CA PHE A 137 -9.02 -1.40 29.71
C PHE A 137 -8.76 -1.14 28.22
N VAL A 138 -9.79 -1.34 27.41
CA VAL A 138 -9.77 -1.05 25.97
C VAL A 138 -11.04 -0.29 25.62
N GLU A 139 -10.92 0.65 24.67
CA GLU A 139 -12.07 1.31 24.05
C GLU A 139 -12.03 0.99 22.56
N ILE A 140 -13.14 0.57 21.96
CA ILE A 140 -13.22 0.28 20.53
C ILE A 140 -14.19 1.25 19.87
N LEU A 141 -13.63 2.19 19.12
CA LEU A 141 -14.40 3.14 18.33
C LEU A 141 -14.66 2.54 16.94
N HIS A 142 -15.90 2.67 16.46
CA HIS A 142 -16.25 2.34 15.09
C HIS A 142 -16.14 3.59 14.21
N GLY A 143 -15.22 3.58 13.26
CA GLY A 143 -15.17 4.56 12.17
C GLY A 143 -15.96 4.08 10.95
N PRO A 144 -16.05 4.89 9.89
CA PRO A 144 -16.75 4.50 8.65
C PRO A 144 -16.11 3.28 7.97
N ILE A 145 -14.80 3.12 8.11
CA ILE A 145 -14.07 1.99 7.51
C ILE A 145 -13.08 1.33 8.47
N THR A 146 -13.10 1.72 9.75
CA THR A 146 -12.15 1.25 10.74
C THR A 146 -12.81 0.76 12.02
N LEU A 147 -12.18 -0.24 12.64
CA LEU A 147 -12.32 -0.52 14.08
C LEU A 147 -11.06 0.01 14.75
N PHE A 148 -11.20 1.10 15.50
CA PHE A 148 -10.09 1.76 16.16
C PHE A 148 -10.01 1.31 17.62
N VAL A 149 -9.00 0.49 17.92
CA VAL A 149 -8.77 -0.12 19.21
C VAL A 149 -7.82 0.75 20.04
N ARG A 150 -8.34 1.33 21.11
CA ARG A 150 -7.59 2.18 22.02
C ARG A 150 -7.13 1.33 23.20
N CYS A 151 -5.83 1.01 23.22
CA CYS A 151 -5.26 0.18 24.28
C CYS A 151 -4.74 1.06 25.41
N HIS A 152 -5.22 0.84 26.63
CA HIS A 152 -4.69 1.50 27.84
C HIS A 152 -3.58 0.71 28.52
N ASN A 153 -3.40 -0.56 28.12
CA ASN A 153 -2.29 -1.40 28.54
C ASN A 153 -1.36 -1.68 27.35
N VAL A 154 -0.05 -1.47 27.57
CA VAL A 154 0.98 -1.64 26.54
C VAL A 154 1.07 -3.07 26.00
N LYS A 155 0.71 -4.08 26.80
CA LYS A 155 0.73 -5.48 26.36
C LYS A 155 -0.39 -5.79 25.37
N ASP A 156 -1.56 -5.20 25.56
CA ASP A 156 -2.68 -5.30 24.60
C ASP A 156 -2.30 -4.62 23.28
N PHE A 157 -1.65 -3.45 23.35
CA PHE A 157 -1.13 -2.80 22.15
C PHE A 157 -0.02 -3.62 21.47
N ALA A 158 0.92 -4.19 22.24
CA ALA A 158 2.00 -5.01 21.73
C ALA A 158 1.49 -6.31 21.07
N LEU A 159 0.43 -6.92 21.62
CA LEU A 159 -0.24 -8.08 21.01
C LEU A 159 -0.68 -7.76 19.58
N ILE A 160 -1.32 -6.61 19.41
CA ILE A 160 -1.82 -6.13 18.12
C ILE A 160 -0.65 -5.78 17.20
N GLN A 161 0.29 -4.98 17.69
CA GLN A 161 1.42 -4.45 16.92
C GLN A 161 2.32 -5.58 16.38
N THR A 162 2.64 -6.56 17.22
CA THR A 162 3.46 -7.72 16.85
C THR A 162 2.68 -8.81 16.12
N GLN A 163 1.35 -8.66 16.03
CA GLN A 163 0.40 -9.65 15.52
C GLN A 163 0.52 -11.02 16.22
N ALA A 164 0.96 -11.02 17.49
CA ALA A 164 1.16 -12.25 18.26
C ALA A 164 -0.14 -13.07 18.41
N PHE A 165 -1.31 -12.45 18.28
CA PHE A 165 -2.60 -13.13 18.24
C PHE A 165 -2.74 -14.17 17.11
N LYS A 166 -1.94 -14.07 16.03
CA LYS A 166 -1.95 -15.06 14.93
C LYS A 166 -1.10 -16.29 15.23
N THR A 167 0.02 -16.10 15.92
CA THR A 167 1.03 -17.14 16.14
C THR A 167 1.03 -17.68 17.57
N LYS A 168 0.31 -17.03 18.48
CA LYS A 168 0.33 -17.28 19.92
C LYS A 168 1.75 -17.16 20.51
N LYS A 169 2.62 -16.35 19.90
CA LYS A 169 3.97 -16.11 20.42
C LYS A 169 3.91 -15.30 21.71
N VAL A 170 4.87 -15.53 22.60
CA VAL A 170 5.08 -14.69 23.78
C VAL A 170 5.77 -13.40 23.34
N ILE A 171 5.24 -12.26 23.78
CA ILE A 171 5.78 -10.94 23.45
C ILE A 171 7.08 -10.70 24.23
N SER A 172 8.16 -10.31 23.54
CA SER A 172 9.46 -10.06 24.17
C SER A 172 9.51 -8.71 24.91
N ARG A 173 10.56 -8.51 25.72
CA ARG A 173 10.77 -7.21 26.41
C ARG A 173 11.05 -6.09 25.43
N GLU A 174 11.78 -6.38 24.36
CA GLU A 174 12.12 -5.45 23.29
C GLU A 174 10.87 -5.04 22.50
N GLU A 175 10.00 -6.00 22.20
CA GLU A 175 8.70 -5.73 21.54
C GLU A 175 7.79 -4.86 22.42
N LEU A 176 7.76 -5.12 23.74
CA LEU A 176 7.03 -4.26 24.68
C LEU A 176 7.63 -2.86 24.77
N ALA A 177 8.96 -2.74 24.75
CA ALA A 177 9.63 -1.45 24.75
C ALA A 177 9.28 -0.65 23.48
N MET A 178 9.30 -1.31 22.31
CA MET A 178 8.91 -0.71 21.03
C MET A 178 7.43 -0.29 21.03
N ALA A 179 6.54 -1.16 21.50
CA ALA A 179 5.12 -0.86 21.64
C ALA A 179 4.88 0.36 22.54
N SER A 180 5.70 0.59 23.57
CA SER A 180 5.55 1.72 24.49
C SER A 180 5.88 3.08 23.87
N ILE A 181 6.69 3.13 22.80
CA ILE A 181 7.06 4.37 22.12
C ILE A 181 6.25 4.64 20.84
N MET A 182 5.49 3.66 20.36
CA MET A 182 4.61 3.81 19.20
C MET A 182 3.27 4.44 19.57
N GLY A 183 2.80 5.40 18.75
CA GLY A 183 1.51 6.05 18.95
C GLY A 183 0.32 5.27 18.41
N GLY A 184 0.47 4.65 17.23
CA GLY A 184 -0.58 3.90 16.58
C GLY A 184 -0.07 2.95 15.50
N ILE A 185 -0.96 2.09 15.02
CA ILE A 185 -0.68 1.14 13.94
C ILE A 185 -1.97 0.77 13.19
N SER A 186 -1.82 0.42 11.92
CA SER A 186 -2.84 -0.31 11.17
C SER A 186 -2.52 -1.78 11.02
N VAL A 187 -3.53 -2.61 11.22
CA VAL A 187 -3.44 -4.05 11.27
C VAL A 187 -4.13 -4.62 10.06
N TYR A 188 -3.36 -5.29 9.21
CA TYR A 188 -3.91 -5.98 8.05
C TYR A 188 -4.58 -7.32 8.39
N PRO A 189 -3.95 -8.25 9.14
CA PRO A 189 -4.59 -9.53 9.41
C PRO A 189 -5.74 -9.40 10.40
N SER A 190 -6.75 -10.25 10.20
CA SER A 190 -7.87 -10.42 11.11
C SER A 190 -8.07 -11.92 11.42
N LEU A 191 -8.65 -12.23 12.58
CA LEU A 191 -9.20 -13.57 12.87
C LEU A 191 -10.62 -13.72 12.34
N ILE A 192 -11.30 -12.60 12.07
CA ILE A 192 -12.67 -12.54 11.58
C ILE A 192 -12.66 -12.19 10.09
N PRO A 193 -13.17 -13.09 9.23
CA PRO A 193 -13.26 -12.83 7.80
C PRO A 193 -14.00 -11.54 7.49
N GLY A 194 -13.46 -10.74 6.57
CA GLY A 194 -14.06 -9.47 6.16
C GLY A 194 -13.55 -8.26 6.95
N LEU A 195 -12.83 -8.44 8.06
CA LEU A 195 -12.21 -7.35 8.82
C LEU A 195 -10.71 -7.17 8.54
N GLU A 196 -10.19 -7.74 7.46
CA GLU A 196 -8.81 -7.53 7.06
C GLU A 196 -8.60 -6.08 6.63
N GLY A 197 -7.55 -5.43 7.16
CA GLY A 197 -7.15 -4.07 6.81
C GLY A 197 -8.03 -2.95 7.36
N VAL A 198 -9.05 -3.26 8.16
CA VAL A 198 -9.93 -2.25 8.80
C VAL A 198 -9.58 -2.00 10.26
N ILE A 199 -8.72 -2.82 10.86
CA ILE A 199 -8.37 -2.64 12.27
C ILE A 199 -7.21 -1.64 12.37
N THR A 200 -7.38 -0.63 13.21
CA THR A 200 -6.33 0.29 13.63
C THR A 200 -6.25 0.26 15.15
N ALA A 201 -5.09 0.55 15.71
CA ALA A 201 -4.92 0.58 17.15
C ALA A 201 -4.05 1.76 17.57
N GLU A 202 -4.30 2.30 18.76
CA GLU A 202 -3.44 3.30 19.40
C GLU A 202 -2.99 2.86 20.79
N ASN A 203 -1.79 3.31 21.16
CA ASN A 203 -1.27 3.18 22.52
C ASN A 203 -1.59 4.45 23.30
N THR A 204 -2.62 4.40 24.13
CA THR A 204 -3.06 5.56 24.91
C THR A 204 -2.26 5.73 26.18
N GLN A 205 -1.69 4.65 26.73
CA GLN A 205 -1.05 4.61 28.05
C GLN A 205 -1.91 5.23 29.17
N GLY A 206 -3.22 5.01 29.14
CA GLY A 206 -4.15 5.56 30.14
C GLY A 206 -4.61 7.00 29.88
N ARG A 207 -4.25 7.60 28.74
CA ARG A 207 -4.72 8.93 28.36
C ARG A 207 -6.20 8.89 27.96
N LYS A 208 -6.98 9.84 28.48
CA LYS A 208 -8.39 10.05 28.09
C LYS A 208 -8.48 10.43 26.61
N PHE A 209 -9.62 10.14 25.99
CA PHE A 209 -9.91 10.67 24.65
C PHE A 209 -10.05 12.19 24.71
N ASP A 210 -9.02 12.89 24.27
CA ASP A 210 -9.01 14.33 24.14
C ASP A 210 -8.80 14.74 22.67
N LYS A 211 -8.53 16.02 22.43
CA LYS A 211 -8.22 16.52 21.09
C LYS A 211 -7.00 15.80 20.48
N GLY A 212 -6.05 15.35 21.29
CA GLY A 212 -4.90 14.56 20.86
C GLY A 212 -5.32 13.17 20.38
N GLY A 213 -6.15 12.46 21.16
CA GLY A 213 -6.72 11.17 20.76
C GLY A 213 -7.56 11.25 19.48
N ALA A 214 -8.37 12.31 19.33
CA ALA A 214 -9.13 12.56 18.10
C ALA A 214 -8.22 12.81 16.87
N THR A 215 -7.04 13.42 17.08
CA THR A 215 -6.08 13.66 16.01
C THR A 215 -5.40 12.36 15.56
N ILE A 216 -5.03 11.48 16.50
CA ILE A 216 -4.46 10.16 16.19
C ILE A 216 -5.50 9.31 15.47
N PHE A 217 -6.74 9.27 15.96
CA PHE A 217 -7.84 8.57 15.30
C PHE A 217 -8.00 9.03 13.84
N LYS A 218 -8.10 10.35 13.59
CA LYS A 218 -8.22 10.91 12.24
C LYS A 218 -7.00 10.57 11.37
N HIS A 219 -5.79 10.57 11.95
CA HIS A 219 -4.56 10.22 11.23
C HIS A 219 -4.56 8.76 10.78
N GLU A 220 -4.87 7.82 11.69
CA GLU A 220 -4.92 6.40 11.37
C GLU A 220 -6.09 6.03 10.45
N GLU A 221 -7.24 6.68 10.62
CA GLU A 221 -8.38 6.57 9.71
C GLU A 221 -8.01 7.06 8.31
N GLN A 222 -7.31 8.19 8.19
CA GLN A 222 -6.86 8.70 6.89
C GLN A 222 -5.90 7.71 6.21
N HIS A 223 -5.01 7.06 6.95
CA HIS A 223 -4.17 6.00 6.38
C HIS A 223 -4.98 4.81 5.89
N ALA A 224 -6.05 4.43 6.60
CA ALA A 224 -6.95 3.36 6.15
C ALA A 224 -7.67 3.76 4.85
N LEU A 225 -8.18 5.00 4.78
CA LEU A 225 -8.89 5.53 3.61
C LEU A 225 -7.96 5.65 2.41
N ASN A 226 -6.76 6.22 2.59
CA ASN A 226 -5.77 6.36 1.51
C ASN A 226 -5.33 4.99 0.98
N ARG A 227 -5.06 4.02 1.86
CA ARG A 227 -4.70 2.66 1.42
C ARG A 227 -5.80 2.02 0.59
N TRP A 228 -7.07 2.29 0.91
CA TRP A 228 -8.21 1.79 0.15
C TRP A 228 -8.28 2.43 -1.24
N PHE A 229 -8.04 3.73 -1.39
CA PHE A 229 -8.04 4.39 -2.70
C PHE A 229 -6.77 4.13 -3.54
N GLU A 230 -5.57 4.28 -2.98
CA GLU A 230 -4.30 4.20 -3.72
C GLU A 230 -4.01 2.78 -4.20
N LYS A 231 -4.07 1.81 -3.27
CA LYS A 231 -3.71 0.42 -3.62
C LYS A 231 -4.76 -0.20 -4.54
N GLU A 232 -6.02 0.18 -4.40
CA GLU A 232 -7.07 -0.40 -5.24
C GLU A 232 -7.04 0.20 -6.65
N THR A 233 -6.73 1.49 -6.83
CA THR A 233 -6.65 2.09 -8.17
C THR A 233 -5.51 1.48 -9.02
N GLU A 234 -4.33 1.29 -8.44
CA GLU A 234 -3.20 0.64 -9.13
C GLU A 234 -3.45 -0.86 -9.34
N ARG A 235 -4.03 -1.55 -8.35
CA ARG A 235 -4.39 -2.96 -8.49
C ARG A 235 -5.42 -3.17 -9.59
N GLN A 236 -6.46 -2.34 -9.60
CA GLN A 236 -7.55 -2.46 -10.56
C GLN A 236 -7.10 -2.13 -11.99
N THR A 237 -6.14 -1.22 -12.17
CA THR A 237 -5.51 -1.00 -13.50
C THR A 237 -4.96 -2.30 -14.06
N TYR A 238 -4.14 -3.00 -13.29
CA TYR A 238 -3.59 -4.28 -13.75
C TYR A 238 -4.60 -5.41 -13.78
N VAL A 239 -5.62 -5.44 -12.90
CA VAL A 239 -6.73 -6.42 -12.98
C VAL A 239 -7.53 -6.22 -14.26
N GLY A 240 -7.89 -4.98 -14.61
CA GLY A 240 -8.63 -4.70 -15.84
C GLY A 240 -7.80 -4.91 -17.10
N GLU A 241 -6.49 -4.72 -17.06
CA GLU A 241 -5.60 -5.18 -18.14
C GLU A 241 -5.54 -6.71 -18.22
N LEU A 242 -5.49 -7.38 -17.08
CA LEU A 242 -5.43 -8.84 -16.98
C LEU A 242 -6.71 -9.49 -17.53
N GLU A 243 -7.89 -8.92 -17.24
CA GLU A 243 -9.18 -9.37 -17.78
C GLU A 243 -9.30 -9.12 -19.29
N ARG A 244 -8.73 -8.01 -19.80
CA ARG A 244 -8.76 -7.67 -21.23
C ARG A 244 -7.67 -8.36 -22.05
N ALA A 245 -6.67 -8.95 -21.39
CA ALA A 245 -5.55 -9.60 -22.05
C ALA A 245 -6.02 -10.78 -22.93
N LYS A 246 -5.60 -10.74 -24.20
CA LYS A 246 -5.98 -11.73 -25.22
C LYS A 246 -4.95 -12.85 -25.35
N SER A 247 -3.73 -12.62 -24.88
CA SER A 247 -2.63 -13.58 -24.93
C SER A 247 -2.04 -13.86 -23.55
N ASP A 248 -1.39 -15.01 -23.41
CA ASP A 248 -0.67 -15.34 -22.17
C ASP A 248 0.50 -14.39 -21.89
N GLY A 249 1.08 -13.78 -22.93
CA GLY A 249 2.12 -12.76 -22.77
C GLY A 249 1.58 -11.47 -22.15
N GLU A 250 0.43 -10.99 -22.61
CA GLU A 250 -0.27 -9.85 -22.02
C GLU A 250 -0.72 -10.16 -20.59
N ARG A 251 -1.29 -11.35 -20.36
CA ARG A 251 -1.68 -11.80 -19.00
C ARG A 251 -0.50 -11.82 -18.06
N GLU A 252 0.62 -12.42 -18.47
CA GLU A 252 1.84 -12.47 -17.66
C GLU A 252 2.39 -11.08 -17.36
N PHE A 253 2.35 -10.17 -18.32
CA PHE A 253 2.77 -8.79 -18.12
C PHE A 253 1.93 -8.10 -17.04
N SER A 254 0.59 -8.15 -17.15
CA SER A 254 -0.31 -7.51 -16.19
C SER A 254 -0.28 -8.21 -14.82
N LEU A 255 -0.20 -9.54 -14.77
CA LEU A 255 0.00 -10.31 -13.53
C LEU A 255 1.27 -9.84 -12.80
N LYS A 256 2.40 -9.75 -13.52
CA LYS A 256 3.66 -9.32 -12.92
C LYS A 256 3.60 -7.85 -12.49
N GLY A 257 2.94 -6.98 -13.26
CA GLY A 257 2.69 -5.59 -12.88
C GLY A 257 1.96 -5.48 -11.54
N LEU A 258 0.83 -6.19 -11.42
CA LEU A 258 0.03 -6.25 -10.20
C LEU A 258 0.83 -6.81 -9.02
N LEU A 259 1.54 -7.91 -9.22
CA LEU A 259 2.38 -8.52 -8.19
C LEU A 259 3.50 -7.57 -7.74
N ARG A 260 4.06 -6.73 -8.61
CA ARG A 260 5.09 -5.75 -8.23
C ARG A 260 4.51 -4.66 -7.33
N VAL A 261 3.33 -4.13 -7.65
CA VAL A 261 2.60 -3.18 -6.77
C VAL A 261 2.37 -3.80 -5.38
N ILE A 262 1.96 -5.07 -5.35
CA ILE A 262 1.78 -5.79 -4.09
C ILE A 262 3.11 -5.94 -3.34
N ARG A 263 4.20 -6.28 -4.05
CA ARG A 263 5.54 -6.48 -3.50
C ARG A 263 6.09 -5.22 -2.85
N GLU A 264 5.89 -4.04 -3.45
CA GLU A 264 6.42 -2.77 -2.95
C GLU A 264 6.07 -2.53 -1.48
N SER A 265 4.83 -2.86 -1.08
CA SER A 265 4.40 -2.71 0.31
C SER A 265 5.20 -3.55 1.33
N LYS A 266 5.75 -4.69 0.90
CA LYS A 266 6.60 -5.57 1.72
C LYS A 266 8.08 -5.25 1.57
N LEU A 267 8.46 -4.65 0.45
CA LEU A 267 9.83 -4.24 0.17
C LEU A 267 10.31 -3.18 1.16
N GLU A 268 9.42 -2.30 1.60
CA GLU A 268 9.73 -1.28 2.62
C GLU A 268 10.05 -1.92 3.99
N SER A 269 9.31 -2.96 4.40
CA SER A 269 9.65 -3.73 5.61
C SER A 269 11.01 -4.40 5.47
N ALA A 270 11.28 -5.06 4.34
CA ALA A 270 12.56 -5.70 4.08
C ALA A 270 13.73 -4.69 4.04
N LYS A 271 13.51 -3.48 3.53
CA LYS A 271 14.46 -2.37 3.56
C LYS A 271 14.83 -2.00 4.99
N ASN A 272 13.82 -1.87 5.87
CA ASN A 272 14.05 -1.53 7.26
C ASN A 272 14.86 -2.62 7.99
N GLU A 273 14.57 -3.91 7.75
CA GLU A 273 15.37 -5.01 8.29
C GLU A 273 16.82 -5.01 7.76
N LEU A 274 17.02 -4.76 6.45
CA LEU A 274 18.36 -4.63 5.88
C LEU A 274 19.18 -3.57 6.61
N LEU A 275 18.61 -2.37 6.81
CA LEU A 275 19.27 -1.26 7.50
C LEU A 275 19.58 -1.61 8.96
N ALA A 276 18.65 -2.27 9.66
CA ALA A 276 18.86 -2.72 11.03
C ALA A 276 20.04 -3.70 11.11
N TYR A 277 20.08 -4.73 10.26
CA TYR A 277 21.17 -5.69 10.26
C TYR A 277 22.53 -5.09 9.85
N PHE A 278 22.54 -4.11 8.93
CA PHE A 278 23.76 -3.37 8.62
C PHE A 278 24.26 -2.56 9.80
N LYS A 279 23.36 -1.96 10.58
CA LYS A 279 23.70 -1.23 11.81
C LYS A 279 24.32 -2.17 12.86
N GLU A 280 23.86 -3.42 12.94
CA GLU A 280 24.44 -4.49 13.77
C GLU A 280 25.77 -5.05 13.25
N GLY A 281 26.20 -4.67 12.03
CA GLY A 281 27.43 -5.16 11.43
C GLY A 281 27.35 -6.60 10.90
N ARG A 282 26.14 -7.12 10.62
CA ARG A 282 26.00 -8.46 10.05
C ARG A 282 26.49 -8.54 8.60
N GLY A 283 27.02 -9.70 8.22
CA GLY A 283 27.48 -9.96 6.86
C GLY A 283 26.32 -10.11 5.88
N GLY A 284 26.47 -9.60 4.65
CA GLY A 284 25.41 -9.56 3.64
C GLY A 284 24.78 -10.91 3.31
N VAL A 285 25.56 -12.01 3.31
CA VAL A 285 25.04 -13.38 3.06
C VAL A 285 24.06 -13.78 4.16
N ALA A 286 24.45 -13.61 5.44
CA ALA A 286 23.58 -13.95 6.57
C ALA A 286 22.29 -13.12 6.59
N ILE A 287 22.37 -11.85 6.20
CA ILE A 287 21.18 -10.99 6.08
C ILE A 287 20.26 -11.49 4.96
N PHE A 288 20.82 -11.78 3.79
CA PHE A 288 20.07 -12.31 2.67
C PHE A 288 19.35 -13.60 3.04
N ASP A 289 20.05 -14.56 3.65
CA ASP A 289 19.47 -15.83 4.06
C ASP A 289 18.35 -15.62 5.08
N THR A 290 18.53 -14.70 6.04
CA THR A 290 17.52 -14.37 7.05
C THR A 290 16.23 -13.81 6.43
N LEU A 291 16.34 -13.02 5.36
CA LEU A 291 15.21 -12.35 4.68
C LEU A 291 14.57 -13.17 3.56
N THR A 292 15.18 -14.31 3.17
CA THR A 292 14.72 -15.11 2.03
C THR A 292 14.45 -16.57 2.38
N THR A 293 14.94 -17.06 3.51
CA THR A 293 14.66 -18.43 3.95
C THR A 293 13.17 -18.57 4.25
N PRO A 294 12.48 -19.55 3.65
CA PRO A 294 11.07 -19.82 3.95
C PRO A 294 10.86 -20.17 5.42
N THR A 295 9.72 -19.79 5.99
CA THR A 295 9.39 -20.11 7.40
C THR A 295 9.37 -21.62 7.65
N GLU A 296 8.95 -22.41 6.67
CA GLU A 296 8.96 -23.89 6.73
C GLU A 296 10.38 -24.47 6.90
N LYS A 297 11.42 -23.72 6.51
CA LYS A 297 12.83 -24.09 6.65
C LYS A 297 13.50 -23.38 7.84
N GLY A 298 12.71 -22.82 8.75
CA GLY A 298 13.21 -22.09 9.93
C GLY A 298 13.59 -20.63 9.67
N GLY A 299 13.21 -20.07 8.51
CA GLY A 299 13.43 -18.65 8.23
C GLY A 299 12.51 -17.74 9.04
N LEU A 300 13.06 -16.61 9.49
CA LEU A 300 12.33 -15.65 10.33
C LEU A 300 11.38 -14.75 9.52
N TYR A 301 11.70 -14.47 8.26
CA TYR A 301 10.97 -13.52 7.43
C TYR A 301 10.61 -14.11 6.07
N ASP A 302 9.48 -14.82 5.97
CA ASP A 302 8.83 -15.08 4.69
C ASP A 302 7.72 -14.04 4.46
N TYR A 303 8.13 -12.86 4.03
CA TYR A 303 7.21 -11.73 3.79
C TYR A 303 6.07 -12.05 2.83
N PHE A 304 6.22 -13.09 2.01
CA PHE A 304 5.29 -13.45 0.95
C PHE A 304 4.62 -14.81 1.14
N ALA A 305 4.97 -15.65 2.11
CA ALA A 305 4.36 -16.98 2.30
C ALA A 305 2.83 -16.93 2.25
N GLY A 306 2.22 -16.12 3.12
CA GLY A 306 0.76 -15.95 3.14
C GLY A 306 0.21 -15.26 1.89
N ALA A 307 0.98 -14.33 1.31
CA ALA A 307 0.57 -13.59 0.13
C ALA A 307 0.58 -14.47 -1.13
N LYS A 308 1.57 -15.36 -1.30
CA LYS A 308 1.70 -16.27 -2.44
C LYS A 308 0.46 -17.13 -2.60
N LYS A 309 0.01 -17.79 -1.51
CA LYS A 309 -1.21 -18.60 -1.52
C LYS A 309 -2.45 -17.76 -1.83
N PHE A 310 -2.63 -16.66 -1.10
CA PHE A 310 -3.78 -15.78 -1.29
C PHE A 310 -3.90 -15.29 -2.74
N TRP A 311 -2.82 -14.76 -3.31
CA TRP A 311 -2.83 -14.21 -4.66
C TRP A 311 -2.94 -15.30 -5.73
N ARG A 312 -2.36 -16.48 -5.50
CA ARG A 312 -2.57 -17.65 -6.37
C ARG A 312 -4.06 -17.99 -6.46
N ASP A 313 -4.72 -18.15 -5.32
CA ASP A 313 -6.13 -18.53 -5.26
C ASP A 313 -7.01 -17.42 -5.84
N TYR A 314 -6.68 -16.16 -5.58
CA TYR A 314 -7.35 -14.99 -6.18
C TYR A 314 -7.27 -14.99 -7.71
N PHE A 315 -6.07 -15.16 -8.29
CA PHE A 315 -5.91 -15.17 -9.75
C PHE A 315 -6.50 -16.40 -10.41
N LEU A 316 -6.50 -17.56 -9.75
CA LEU A 316 -7.19 -18.75 -10.24
C LEU A 316 -8.70 -18.53 -10.35
N ASN A 317 -9.29 -17.76 -9.44
CA ASN A 317 -10.72 -17.42 -9.51
C ASN A 317 -11.04 -16.44 -10.65
N ILE A 318 -10.10 -15.57 -11.03
CA ILE A 318 -10.29 -14.59 -12.12
C ILE A 318 -10.02 -15.21 -13.49
N LEU A 319 -8.89 -15.90 -13.62
CA LEU A 319 -8.40 -16.40 -14.90
C LEU A 319 -8.87 -17.82 -15.20
N GLY A 320 -9.18 -18.62 -14.18
CA GLY A 320 -9.44 -20.05 -14.34
C GLY A 320 -8.22 -20.93 -14.04
N ARG A 321 -8.47 -22.23 -13.85
CA ARG A 321 -7.45 -23.22 -13.47
C ARG A 321 -6.49 -23.56 -14.60
N GLU A 322 -6.89 -23.38 -15.84
CA GLU A 322 -6.07 -23.55 -17.04
C GLU A 322 -4.82 -22.63 -17.03
N HIS A 323 -4.88 -21.50 -16.33
CA HIS A 323 -3.77 -20.55 -16.21
C HIS A 323 -2.90 -20.75 -14.96
N GLU A 324 -3.08 -21.83 -14.20
CA GLU A 324 -2.35 -22.09 -12.95
C GLU A 324 -0.83 -21.98 -13.10
N LYS A 325 -0.26 -22.60 -14.14
CA LYS A 325 1.19 -22.55 -14.39
C LYS A 325 1.70 -21.12 -14.67
N LEU A 326 0.90 -20.32 -15.36
CA LEU A 326 1.22 -18.91 -15.66
C LEU A 326 1.22 -18.08 -14.38
N ILE A 327 0.21 -18.28 -13.53
CA ILE A 327 0.05 -17.61 -12.23
C ILE A 327 1.22 -17.97 -11.31
N GLU A 328 1.51 -19.27 -11.14
CA GLU A 328 2.60 -19.74 -10.28
C GLU A 328 3.96 -19.25 -10.75
N ARG A 329 4.22 -19.28 -12.07
CA ARG A 329 5.44 -18.70 -12.65
C ARG A 329 5.55 -17.21 -12.38
N SER A 330 4.46 -16.47 -12.51
CA SER A 330 4.44 -15.01 -12.29
C SER A 330 4.67 -14.65 -10.82
N ILE A 331 4.01 -15.37 -9.90
CA ILE A 331 4.20 -15.23 -8.45
C ILE A 331 5.65 -15.52 -8.07
N LYS A 332 6.22 -16.63 -8.55
CA LYS A 332 7.62 -16.99 -8.31
C LYS A 332 8.57 -15.93 -8.88
N ALA A 333 8.34 -15.49 -10.11
CA ALA A 333 9.18 -14.47 -10.73
C ALA A 333 9.24 -13.18 -9.89
N VAL A 334 8.10 -12.68 -9.40
CA VAL A 334 8.04 -11.38 -8.73
C VAL A 334 8.36 -11.45 -7.23
N PHE A 335 7.75 -12.39 -6.50
CA PHE A 335 7.89 -12.49 -5.05
C PHE A 335 9.13 -13.27 -4.60
N GLU A 336 9.79 -14.00 -5.50
CA GLU A 336 11.02 -14.73 -5.19
C GLU A 336 12.18 -14.16 -5.99
N LEU A 337 12.20 -14.32 -7.31
CA LEU A 337 13.39 -13.98 -8.12
C LEU A 337 13.70 -12.48 -8.09
N GLU A 338 12.75 -11.63 -8.51
CA GLU A 338 12.95 -10.19 -8.52
C GLU A 338 13.14 -9.63 -7.09
N TYR A 339 12.42 -10.16 -6.10
CA TYR A 339 12.59 -9.76 -4.71
C TYR A 339 14.02 -10.07 -4.21
N HIS A 340 14.53 -11.26 -4.48
CA HIS A 340 15.90 -11.65 -4.14
C HIS A 340 16.92 -10.76 -4.85
N ASP A 341 16.70 -10.42 -6.11
CA ASP A 341 17.60 -9.54 -6.86
C ASP A 341 17.61 -8.12 -6.29
N LEU A 342 16.46 -7.60 -5.85
CA LEU A 342 16.36 -6.31 -5.15
C LEU A 342 17.14 -6.33 -3.82
N LEU A 343 17.01 -7.40 -3.03
CA LEU A 343 17.78 -7.56 -1.78
C LEU A 343 19.29 -7.61 -2.06
N ARG A 344 19.73 -8.42 -3.03
CA ARG A 344 21.14 -8.52 -3.42
C ARG A 344 21.67 -7.18 -3.92
N GLY A 345 20.89 -6.47 -4.73
CA GLY A 345 21.23 -5.13 -5.21
C GLY A 345 21.39 -4.13 -4.06
N GLY A 346 20.48 -4.18 -3.07
CA GLY A 346 20.56 -3.37 -1.86
C GLY A 346 21.80 -3.69 -1.01
N ILE A 347 22.08 -4.97 -0.78
CA ILE A 347 23.27 -5.42 -0.03
C ILE A 347 24.56 -5.01 -0.74
N ALA A 348 24.64 -5.25 -2.05
CA ALA A 348 25.81 -4.86 -2.84
C ALA A 348 26.01 -3.34 -2.81
N ALA A 349 24.94 -2.55 -2.94
CA ALA A 349 25.00 -1.09 -2.85
C ALA A 349 25.59 -0.63 -1.49
N PHE A 350 25.15 -1.23 -0.39
CA PHE A 350 25.69 -0.95 0.94
C PHE A 350 27.18 -1.31 1.05
N VAL A 351 27.56 -2.52 0.62
CA VAL A 351 28.96 -2.99 0.63
C VAL A 351 29.86 -2.07 -0.20
N ILE A 352 29.41 -1.63 -1.38
CA ILE A 352 30.16 -0.70 -2.23
C ILE A 352 30.43 0.62 -1.49
N LEU A 353 29.45 1.18 -0.78
CA LEU A 353 29.67 2.38 0.04
C LEU A 353 30.73 2.12 1.12
N LYS A 354 30.62 1.00 1.85
CA LYS A 354 31.60 0.62 2.88
C LYS A 354 33.02 0.48 2.32
N SER A 355 33.18 -0.21 1.19
CA SER A 355 34.47 -0.38 0.52
C SER A 355 35.05 0.92 -0.03
N ASN A 356 34.22 1.95 -0.23
CA ASN A 356 34.66 3.30 -0.59
C ASN A 356 34.91 4.19 0.64
N GLY A 357 35.01 3.61 1.83
CA GLY A 357 35.42 4.31 3.06
C GLY A 357 34.30 5.13 3.73
N PHE A 358 33.04 4.93 3.37
CA PHE A 358 31.92 5.51 4.12
C PHE A 358 31.71 4.74 5.44
N SER A 359 31.40 5.48 6.51
CA SER A 359 30.99 4.85 7.78
C SER A 359 29.65 4.13 7.60
N THR A 360 29.31 3.23 8.54
CA THR A 360 28.01 2.53 8.50
C THR A 360 26.86 3.52 8.54
N ASP A 361 26.97 4.55 9.37
CA ASP A 361 25.93 5.56 9.56
C ASP A 361 25.76 6.47 8.34
N GLN A 362 26.87 6.82 7.67
CA GLN A 362 26.82 7.52 6.39
C GLN A 362 26.15 6.68 5.31
N ALA A 363 26.52 5.40 5.22
CA ALA A 363 25.94 4.49 4.23
C ALA A 363 24.43 4.30 4.47
N ILE A 364 24.00 4.11 5.72
CA ILE A 364 22.57 4.07 6.09
C ILE A 364 21.88 5.40 5.75
N GLY A 365 22.49 6.53 6.10
CA GLY A 365 21.91 7.86 5.86
C GLY A 365 21.65 8.16 4.39
N PHE A 366 22.50 7.68 3.47
CA PHE A 366 22.26 7.81 2.03
C PHE A 366 21.11 6.96 1.51
N LEU A 367 20.82 5.84 2.16
CA LEU A 367 19.93 4.79 1.64
C LEU A 367 18.55 4.78 2.30
N ILE A 368 18.43 5.26 3.54
CA ILE A 368 17.19 5.18 4.34
C ILE A 368 15.99 5.88 3.67
N GLY A 369 16.22 7.03 3.04
CA GLY A 369 15.17 7.81 2.36
C GLY A 369 14.83 7.33 0.95
N GLU A 370 15.53 6.31 0.43
CA GLU A 370 15.40 5.87 -0.95
C GLU A 370 14.72 4.49 -1.02
N PRO A 371 13.81 4.26 -1.97
CA PRO A 371 13.29 2.92 -2.27
C PRO A 371 14.42 1.94 -2.55
N LEU A 372 14.30 0.70 -2.06
CA LEU A 372 15.36 -0.31 -2.15
C LEU A 372 15.86 -0.53 -3.59
N GLU A 373 14.94 -0.53 -4.55
CA GLU A 373 15.23 -0.66 -5.98
C GLU A 373 16.13 0.46 -6.55
N LYS A 374 16.17 1.63 -5.91
CA LYS A 374 16.96 2.79 -6.35
C LYS A 374 18.35 2.82 -5.73
N TRP A 375 18.63 2.00 -4.72
CA TRP A 375 19.90 2.02 -4.00
C TRP A 375 21.13 1.89 -4.92
N PRO A 376 21.19 0.94 -5.88
CA PRO A 376 22.34 0.85 -6.79
C PRO A 376 22.58 2.14 -7.59
N LYS A 377 21.50 2.83 -8.00
CA LYS A 377 21.55 4.08 -8.76
C LYS A 377 22.01 5.25 -7.88
N VAL A 378 21.54 5.30 -6.64
CA VAL A 378 21.94 6.31 -5.64
C VAL A 378 23.43 6.19 -5.35
N VAL A 379 23.92 4.97 -5.08
CA VAL A 379 25.34 4.72 -4.83
C VAL A 379 26.22 5.13 -6.00
N ARG A 380 25.83 4.78 -7.24
CA ARG A 380 26.55 5.19 -8.44
C ARG A 380 26.73 6.71 -8.51
N ARG A 381 25.65 7.47 -8.31
CA ARG A 381 25.66 8.94 -8.33
C ARG A 381 26.55 9.55 -7.23
N ILE A 382 26.55 8.96 -6.03
CA ILE A 382 27.40 9.40 -4.92
C ILE A 382 28.88 9.22 -5.28
N LEU A 383 29.24 8.06 -5.84
CA LEU A 383 30.63 7.76 -6.21
C LEU A 383 31.12 8.61 -7.38
N GLU A 384 30.28 8.82 -8.41
CA GLU A 384 30.60 9.70 -9.54
C GLU A 384 30.93 11.13 -9.07
N LYS A 385 30.09 11.70 -8.19
CA LYS A 385 30.33 13.03 -7.61
C LYS A 385 31.64 13.11 -6.83
N ARG A 386 31.97 12.07 -6.05
CA ARG A 386 33.21 12.03 -5.26
C ARG A 386 34.46 11.92 -6.14
N ILE A 387 34.38 11.16 -7.23
CA ILE A 387 35.48 11.05 -8.20
C ILE A 387 35.70 12.40 -8.89
N SER A 388 34.63 13.09 -9.30
CA SER A 388 34.74 14.41 -9.90
C SER A 388 35.33 15.45 -8.94
N ALA A 389 34.93 15.45 -7.67
CA ALA A 389 35.50 16.37 -6.66
C ALA A 389 37.02 16.16 -6.50
N ARG A 390 37.48 14.91 -6.36
CA ARG A 390 38.92 14.59 -6.22
C ARG A 390 39.77 14.99 -7.43
N LYS A 391 39.20 15.01 -8.63
CA LYS A 391 39.92 15.46 -9.84
C LYS A 391 40.11 16.97 -9.85
N ASN A 392 39.19 17.72 -9.26
CA ASN A 392 39.28 19.17 -9.18
C ASN A 392 40.24 19.64 -8.08
N ASP A 393 40.42 18.87 -7.00
CA ASP A 393 41.37 19.20 -5.92
C ASP A 393 42.85 18.93 -6.30
N ASN A 394 43.09 18.18 -7.38
CA ASN A 394 44.43 17.81 -7.86
C ASN A 394 44.90 18.61 -9.08
N ASN A 395 44.10 19.57 -9.56
CA ASN A 395 44.44 20.56 -10.58
C ASN A 395 44.57 21.93 -9.91
#